data_AF-A0A5K1CDA5-F1
#
_entry.id   AF-A0A5K1CDA5-F1
#
_cell.length_a   1.000
_cell.length_b   1.000
_cell.length_c   1.000
_cell.angle_alpha   90.00
_cell.angle_beta   90.00
_cell.angle_gamma   90.00
#
_symmetry.space_group_name_H-M   'P 1'
#
loop_
_entity.id
_entity.type
_entity.pdbx_description
1 polymer ?
#
loop_
_entity_poly.entity_id
_entity_poly.type
_entity_poly.pdbx_seq_one_letter_code
_entity_poly.pdbx_strand_id
1 'polypeptide(L)' 'VHITQGDYDGRAVIISWVTPNEPGSSKVFYGKSEHEYNHHAEGTFTNYTFYNYKSGYIHHCTVNDLE' A
#
# COMPACT_ATOMS: atom_id res chain seq x y z
N VAL A 1 5.53 -6.57 -4.04
CA VAL A 1 4.61 -6.15 -2.96
C VAL A 1 5.19 -6.65 -1.66
N HIS A 2 5.18 -5.83 -0.60
CA HIS A 2 5.58 -6.25 0.74
C HIS A 2 4.61 -5.68 1.78
N ILE A 3 4.52 -6.33 2.93
CA ILE A 3 3.57 -6.00 4.01
C ILE A 3 4.34 -6.00 5.33
N THR A 4 4.04 -5.07 6.22
CA THR A 4 4.55 -5.02 7.59
C THR A 4 3.45 -4.60 8.57
N GLN A 5 3.63 -4.87 9.85
CA GLN A 5 2.75 -4.37 10.91
C GLN A 5 2.71 -2.84 10.89
N GLY A 6 1.51 -2.26 11.02
CA GLY A 6 1.24 -0.83 10.85
C GLY A 6 0.88 -0.07 12.12
N ASP A 7 0.61 -0.77 13.22
CA ASP A 7 0.26 -0.20 14.52
C ASP A 7 0.95 -0.94 15.67
N TYR A 8 0.78 -0.45 16.90
CA TYR A 8 1.30 -1.09 18.09
C TYR A 8 0.53 -2.36 18.47
N ASP A 9 -0.80 -2.37 18.25
CA ASP A 9 -1.69 -3.42 18.73
C ASP A 9 -1.80 -4.63 17.79
N GLY A 10 -1.22 -4.56 16.59
CA GLY A 10 -1.32 -5.61 15.56
C GLY A 10 -2.64 -5.57 14.77
N ARG A 11 -3.40 -4.48 14.87
CA ARG A 11 -4.67 -4.25 14.18
C ARG A 11 -4.52 -3.42 12.90
N ALA A 12 -3.30 -3.12 12.48
CA ALA A 12 -3.03 -2.47 11.23
C ALA A 12 -1.87 -3.11 10.46
N VAL A 13 -1.92 -2.99 9.14
CA VAL A 13 -0.83 -3.39 8.24
C VAL A 13 -0.52 -2.27 7.25
N ILE A 14 0.77 -2.09 6.97
CA ILE A 14 1.24 -1.20 5.90
C ILE A 14 1.56 -2.06 4.69
N ILE A 15 0.82 -1.84 3.60
CA ILE A 15 0.98 -2.53 2.32
C ILE A 15 1.73 -1.60 1.38
N SER A 16 2.79 -2.13 0.76
CA SER A 16 3.67 -1.34 -0.08
C SER A 16 3.99 -2.04 -1.41
N TRP A 17 3.93 -1.29 -2.49
CA TRP A 17 4.20 -1.78 -3.85
C TRP A 17 4.77 -0.68 -4.74
N VAL A 18 5.26 -1.06 -5.93
CA VAL A 18 5.83 -0.12 -6.90
C VAL A 18 5.12 -0.29 -8.23
N THR A 19 4.66 0.80 -8.82
CA THR A 19 4.20 0.87 -10.21
C THR A 19 5.30 1.49 -11.09
N PRO A 20 5.68 0.85 -12.21
CA PRO A 20 6.87 1.27 -12.96
C PRO A 20 6.64 2.47 -13.89
N ASN A 21 5.44 2.58 -14.49
CA ASN A 21 5.22 3.47 -15.64
C ASN A 21 4.46 4.76 -15.28
N GLU A 22 3.43 4.66 -14.44
CA GLU A 22 2.53 5.76 -14.07
C GLU A 22 2.14 5.67 -12.60
N PRO A 23 1.72 6.78 -11.96
CA PRO A 23 1.35 6.78 -10.55
C PRO A 23 0.29 5.75 -10.22
N GLY A 24 -0.68 5.50 -11.10
CA GLY A 24 -1.78 4.58 -10.83
C GLY A 24 -2.58 4.94 -9.57
N SER A 25 -3.33 3.96 -9.06
CA SER A 25 -4.09 4.10 -7.82
C SER A 25 -3.29 3.64 -6.61
N SER A 26 -3.36 4.38 -5.50
CA SER A 26 -2.83 3.95 -4.20
C SER A 26 -3.89 3.25 -3.34
N LYS A 27 -4.97 2.77 -3.96
CA LYS A 27 -6.11 2.16 -3.29
C LYS A 27 -5.88 0.67 -3.11
N VAL A 28 -6.08 0.18 -1.88
CA VAL A 28 -6.06 -1.25 -1.56
C VAL A 28 -7.48 -1.71 -1.28
N PHE A 29 -7.91 -2.77 -1.96
CA PHE A 29 -9.17 -3.46 -1.68
C PHE A 29 -8.89 -4.68 -0.79
N TYR A 30 -9.68 -4.88 0.27
CA TYR A 30 -9.46 -5.94 1.25
C TYR A 30 -10.79 -6.48 1.81
N GLY A 31 -10.73 -7.67 2.41
CA GLY A 31 -11.87 -8.40 2.94
C GLY A 31 -11.43 -9.63 3.73
N LYS A 32 -12.38 -10.27 4.42
CA LYS A 32 -12.14 -11.44 5.28
C LYS A 32 -12.10 -12.76 4.52
N SER A 33 -12.78 -12.80 3.38
CA SER A 33 -12.90 -14.00 2.53
C SER A 33 -12.28 -13.72 1.17
N GLU A 34 -11.80 -14.78 0.53
CA GLU A 34 -11.39 -14.71 -0.86
C GLU A 34 -12.57 -14.24 -1.73
N HIS A 35 -12.30 -13.34 -2.68
CA HIS A 35 -13.28 -12.72 -3.57
C HIS A 35 -14.29 -11.74 -2.92
N GLU A 36 -14.23 -11.48 -1.62
CA GLU A 36 -15.11 -10.54 -0.91
C GLU A 36 -14.39 -9.25 -0.49
N TYR A 37 -13.86 -8.49 -1.44
CA TYR A 37 -13.05 -7.28 -1.20
C TYR A 37 -13.89 -5.99 -1.11
N ASN A 38 -14.85 -5.96 -0.18
CA ASN A 38 -15.82 -4.87 -0.06
C ASN A 38 -15.25 -3.60 0.60
N HIS A 39 -14.12 -3.72 1.32
CA HIS A 39 -13.47 -2.60 1.99
C HIS A 39 -12.34 -2.05 1.14
N HIS A 40 -12.04 -0.76 1.32
CA HIS A 40 -10.88 -0.14 0.70
C HIS A 40 -10.20 0.86 1.62
N ALA A 41 -8.89 0.96 1.48
CA ALA A 41 -8.06 1.97 2.12
C ALA A 41 -7.36 2.81 1.04
N GLU A 42 -7.25 4.11 1.28
CA GLU A 42 -6.54 5.03 0.41
C GLU A 42 -5.10 5.22 0.93
N GLY A 43 -4.13 4.89 0.11
CA GLY A 43 -2.72 5.13 0.38
C GLY A 43 -2.20 6.41 -0.28
N THR A 44 -0.90 6.61 -0.15
CA THR A 44 -0.16 7.66 -0.85
C THR A 44 0.95 7.03 -1.67
N PHE A 45 1.35 7.69 -2.75
CA PHE A 45 2.56 7.33 -3.48
C PHE A 45 3.63 8.40 -3.35
N THR A 46 4.87 7.98 -3.47
CA THR A 46 6.05 8.83 -3.54
C THR A 46 7.01 8.28 -4.59
N ASN A 47 8.01 9.04 -4.98
CA ASN A 47 9.15 8.55 -5.73
C ASN A 47 10.40 9.30 -5.27
N TYR A 48 11.56 8.74 -5.56
CA TYR A 48 12.82 9.39 -5.25
C TYR A 48 13.75 9.36 -6.47
N THR A 49 14.69 10.28 -6.45
CA THR A 49 15.82 10.31 -7.38
C THR A 49 17.10 10.07 -6.61
N PHE A 50 17.99 9.29 -7.19
CA PHE A 50 19.32 9.02 -6.65
C PHE A 50 20.33 9.04 -7.80
N TYR A 51 21.16 10.08 -7.86
CA TYR A 51 22.03 10.35 -9.01
C TYR A 51 21.24 10.39 -10.33
N ASN A 52 21.54 9.52 -11.30
CA ASN A 52 20.85 9.40 -12.58
C ASN A 52 19.69 8.40 -12.54
N TYR A 53 19.42 7.77 -11.39
CA TYR A 53 18.29 6.87 -11.20
C TYR A 53 17.06 7.64 -10.70
N LYS A 54 15.91 7.31 -11.27
CA LYS A 54 14.59 7.70 -10.78
C LYS A 54 13.80 6.44 -10.47
N SER A 55 13.25 6.34 -9.27
CA SER A 55 12.43 5.20 -8.88
C SER A 55 11.11 5.18 -9.67
N GLY A 56 10.45 4.02 -9.68
CA GLY A 56 9.01 3.95 -9.96
C GLY A 56 8.20 4.69 -8.88
N TYR A 57 6.89 4.61 -8.98
CA TYR A 57 5.99 5.20 -7.98
C TYR A 57 5.80 4.19 -6.85
N ILE A 58 6.28 4.55 -5.68
CA ILE A 58 6.28 3.73 -4.46
C ILE A 58 5.03 4.07 -3.68
N HIS A 59 4.15 3.10 -3.54
CA HIS A 59 2.90 3.22 -2.81
C HIS A 59 3.05 2.70 -1.39
N HIS A 60 2.45 3.42 -0.46
CA HIS A 60 2.24 2.99 0.92
C HIS A 60 0.79 3.21 1.29
N CYS A 61 0.12 2.15 1.74
CA CYS A 61 -1.26 2.19 2.19
C CYS A 61 -1.36 1.51 3.56
N THR A 62 -1.88 2.23 4.55
CA THR A 62 -2.15 1.68 5.87
C THR A 62 -3.60 1.22 5.94
N VAL A 63 -3.81 -0.06 6.19
CA VAL A 63 -5.12 -0.63 6.50
C VAL A 63 -5.21 -0.75 8.02
N ASN A 64 -6.17 -0.04 8.62
CA ASN A 64 -6.38 0.00 10.08
C ASN A 64 -7.61 -0.79 10.49
N ASP A 65 -7.82 -0.90 11.80
CA ASP A 65 -9.02 -1.48 12.43
C ASP A 65 -9.31 -2.93 11.97
N LEU A 66 -8.25 -3.71 11.78
CA LEU A 66 -8.32 -5.15 11.53
C LEU A 66 -8.62 -5.93 12.83
N GLU A 67 -9.22 -7.11 12.67
CA GLU A 67 -9.59 -8.03 13.75
C GLU A 67 -8.45 -8.99 14.12
#